data_AF-C4Y8A3-F1
#
_entry.id   AF-C4Y8A3-F1
#
_cell.length_a   1.000
_cell.length_b   1.000
_cell.length_c   1.000
_cell.angle_alpha   90.00
_cell.angle_beta   90.00
_cell.angle_gamma   90.00
#
_symmetry.space_group_name_H-M   'P 1'
#
loop_
_entity.id
_entity.type
_entity.pdbx_description
1 polymer ?
#
loop_
_entity_poly.entity_id
_entity_poly.type
_entity_poly.pdbx_seq_one_letter_code
_entity_poly.pdbx_strand_id
1 'polypeptide(L)'
;MFQFLTNRILKRKAPAVVEAIPKKRRYSTALYKPLVWIDCEMTGLDIAKDHIIEICCIITDGNLNIIDEKGYESTVYVPKKVLDSMNEWCVNQHGKSGLTAKVLANPQQTLAKVQQELLDYIQFYIPEPRTSLLAGNSVHMDKFFMMKEFPQVIDHLHYRLVDVSSIMEVGFRHNPALMKCFPRKKGNHTAKSDILESINQLKWYQDNYLRSDIPEGVSVPQREDAPVKRIKLDIAEDATTTEEKQEVSKQETKEEETTEVEKPTTDTIEEEASATGKETNTQ
;
A
#
# COMPACT_ATOMS: atom_id res chain seq x y z
N MET A 1 -20.79 -64.69 8.81
CA MET A 1 -20.26 -64.88 7.44
C MET A 1 -20.53 -63.59 6.68
N PHE A 2 -19.61 -63.12 5.83
CA PHE A 2 -19.64 -61.80 5.14
C PHE A 2 -19.58 -60.57 6.09
N GLN A 3 -18.97 -59.43 5.71
CA GLN A 3 -17.77 -59.25 4.88
C GLN A 3 -17.08 -57.92 5.26
N PHE A 4 -15.75 -57.84 5.14
CA PHE A 4 -15.03 -56.55 5.18
C PHE A 4 -15.24 -55.79 3.86
N LEU A 5 -15.46 -54.47 3.92
CA LEU A 5 -14.86 -53.55 2.95
C LEU A 5 -14.70 -52.13 3.55
N THR A 6 -13.52 -51.53 3.39
CA THR A 6 -13.16 -50.27 4.04
C THR A 6 -13.24 -49.06 3.11
N ASN A 7 -14.20 -48.16 3.33
CA ASN A 7 -14.23 -46.85 2.66
C ASN A 7 -13.51 -45.77 3.49
N ARG A 8 -12.18 -45.83 3.53
CA ARG A 8 -11.33 -44.84 4.19
C ARG A 8 -11.13 -43.61 3.30
N ILE A 9 -12.20 -42.83 3.10
CA ILE A 9 -12.19 -41.65 2.22
C ILE A 9 -11.16 -40.63 2.71
N LEU A 10 -10.07 -40.50 1.96
CA LEU A 10 -9.06 -39.45 2.14
C LEU A 10 -9.68 -38.09 1.80
N LYS A 11 -10.20 -37.40 2.82
CA LYS A 11 -10.52 -35.96 2.73
C LYS A 11 -9.21 -35.19 2.48
N ARG A 12 -8.85 -35.01 1.21
CA ARG A 12 -7.80 -34.07 0.79
C ARG A 12 -8.18 -32.70 1.35
N LYS A 13 -7.32 -32.16 2.23
CA LYS A 13 -7.45 -30.80 2.73
C LYS A 13 -7.31 -29.87 1.51
N ALA A 14 -8.30 -29.02 1.25
CA ALA A 14 -8.19 -28.04 0.18
C ALA A 14 -6.95 -27.17 0.45
N PRO A 15 -6.15 -26.82 -0.58
CA PRO A 15 -5.09 -25.84 -0.40
C PRO A 15 -5.71 -24.52 0.07
N ALA A 16 -5.02 -23.80 0.95
CA ALA A 16 -5.45 -22.46 1.31
C ALA A 16 -5.47 -21.59 0.05
N VAL A 17 -6.56 -20.86 -0.17
CA VAL A 17 -6.62 -19.84 -1.23
C VAL A 17 -5.72 -18.70 -0.79
N VAL A 18 -4.47 -18.74 -1.24
CA VAL A 18 -3.59 -17.58 -1.24
C VAL A 18 -4.19 -16.61 -2.24
N GLU A 19 -4.79 -15.51 -1.76
CA GLU A 19 -5.22 -14.43 -2.65
C GLU A 19 -4.04 -14.01 -3.51
N ALA A 20 -4.19 -14.07 -4.83
CA ALA A 20 -3.11 -13.74 -5.73
C ALA A 20 -2.76 -12.26 -5.58
N ILE A 21 -1.49 -11.97 -5.21
CA ILE A 21 -0.94 -10.62 -5.23
C ILE A 21 -1.27 -9.99 -6.59
N PRO A 22 -1.89 -8.78 -6.62
CA PRO A 22 -2.39 -8.21 -7.87
C PRO A 22 -1.28 -8.14 -8.92
N LYS A 23 -1.56 -8.69 -10.11
CA LYS A 23 -0.62 -8.73 -11.24
C LYS A 23 -0.11 -7.31 -11.50
N LYS A 24 1.21 -7.15 -11.67
CA LYS A 24 1.92 -5.85 -11.74
C LYS A 24 1.34 -4.88 -12.78
N ARG A 25 0.30 -4.12 -12.42
CA ARG A 25 -0.02 -2.81 -13.01
C ARG A 25 1.09 -1.85 -12.57
N ARG A 26 2.20 -1.84 -13.31
CA ARG A 26 3.21 -0.79 -13.16
C ARG A 26 2.55 0.52 -13.57
N TYR A 27 2.40 1.46 -12.64
CA TYR A 27 2.01 2.83 -13.00
C TYR A 27 3.06 3.37 -13.99
N SER A 28 2.64 3.69 -15.21
CA SER A 28 3.52 4.15 -16.29
C SER A 28 4.03 5.58 -16.09
N THR A 29 3.42 6.30 -15.15
CA THR A 29 3.79 7.63 -14.68
C THR A 29 3.90 7.63 -13.15
N ALA A 30 4.89 8.34 -12.61
CA ALA A 30 5.03 8.51 -11.17
C ALA A 30 3.85 9.33 -10.60
N LEU A 31 3.43 9.01 -9.39
CA LEU A 31 2.39 9.77 -8.67
C LEU A 31 2.81 11.24 -8.49
N TYR A 32 1.84 12.16 -8.58
CA TYR A 32 2.10 13.58 -8.32
C TYR A 32 2.22 13.82 -6.81
N LYS A 33 3.44 14.18 -6.35
CA LYS A 33 3.76 14.53 -4.94
C LYS A 33 3.14 13.55 -3.90
N PRO A 34 3.44 12.25 -3.98
CA PRO A 34 2.76 11.24 -3.18
C PRO A 34 3.01 11.40 -1.67
N LEU A 35 1.98 11.09 -0.89
CA LEU A 35 2.05 11.00 0.57
C LEU A 35 1.84 9.55 1.00
N VAL A 36 2.68 9.10 1.92
CA VAL A 36 2.60 7.79 2.56
C VAL A 36 2.04 8.02 3.95
N TRP A 37 0.73 7.79 4.10
CA TRP A 37 0.01 7.98 5.34
C TRP A 37 0.18 6.75 6.23
N ILE A 38 0.67 6.95 7.45
CA ILE A 38 0.91 5.86 8.41
C ILE A 38 0.36 6.27 9.77
N ASP A 39 -0.14 5.26 10.49
CA ASP A 39 -0.59 5.31 11.87
C ASP A 39 -0.21 3.97 12.51
N CYS A 40 0.41 4.03 13.70
CA CYS A 40 0.93 2.89 14.43
C CYS A 40 0.28 2.79 15.82
N GLU A 41 -0.12 1.57 16.21
CA GLU A 41 -0.44 1.28 17.60
C GLU A 41 0.80 0.71 18.30
N MET A 42 1.14 1.28 19.46
CA MET A 42 2.30 0.89 20.26
C MET A 42 1.91 0.35 21.64
N THR A 43 2.85 -0.35 22.29
CA THR A 43 2.74 -0.80 23.70
C THR A 43 2.78 0.35 24.72
N GLY A 44 3.20 1.54 24.28
CA GLY A 44 3.38 2.76 25.06
C GLY A 44 4.08 3.84 24.22
N LEU A 45 4.74 4.80 24.87
CA LEU A 45 5.36 5.97 24.21
C LEU A 45 6.87 6.11 24.54
N ASP A 46 7.47 5.17 25.25
CA ASP A 46 8.92 5.15 25.50
C ASP A 46 9.62 4.44 24.34
N ILE A 47 10.07 5.21 23.34
CA ILE A 47 10.72 4.71 22.11
C ILE A 47 11.83 3.66 22.40
N ALA A 48 12.52 3.76 23.54
CA ALA A 48 13.58 2.81 23.90
C ALA A 48 13.05 1.45 24.40
N LYS A 49 11.88 1.41 25.06
CA LYS A 49 11.30 0.20 25.68
C LYS A 49 10.10 -0.37 24.94
N ASP A 50 9.26 0.49 24.40
CA ASP A 50 8.00 0.15 23.74
C ASP A 50 8.22 -0.31 22.29
N HIS A 51 7.21 -0.95 21.73
CA HIS A 51 7.24 -1.58 20.40
C HIS A 51 5.99 -1.25 19.60
N ILE A 52 6.10 -1.23 18.27
CA ILE A 52 4.93 -1.24 17.37
C ILE A 52 4.25 -2.61 17.47
N ILE A 53 2.92 -2.62 17.52
CA ILE A 53 2.07 -3.82 17.57
C ILE A 53 0.97 -3.85 16.50
N GLU A 54 0.60 -2.70 15.91
CA GLU A 54 -0.13 -2.61 14.65
C GLU A 54 0.43 -1.46 13.81
N ILE A 55 0.41 -1.61 12.49
CA ILE A 55 0.70 -0.53 11.55
C ILE A 55 -0.26 -0.59 10.37
N CYS A 56 -0.82 0.57 10.01
CA CYS A 56 -1.58 0.76 8.78
C CYS A 56 -0.88 1.75 7.86
N CYS A 57 -1.04 1.57 6.54
CA CYS A 57 -0.54 2.49 5.53
C CYS A 57 -1.56 2.70 4.41
N ILE A 58 -1.81 3.95 4.05
CA ILE A 58 -2.58 4.36 2.87
C ILE A 58 -1.71 5.31 2.04
N ILE A 59 -1.81 5.22 0.71
CA ILE A 59 -1.08 6.11 -0.20
C ILE A 59 -2.05 7.06 -0.87
N THR A 60 -1.71 8.36 -0.90
CA THR A 60 -2.43 9.38 -1.69
C THR A 60 -1.52 10.06 -2.70
N ASP A 61 -2.12 10.65 -3.74
CA ASP A 61 -1.45 11.74 -4.46
C ASP A 61 -1.38 13.02 -3.60
N GLY A 62 -0.70 14.05 -4.12
CA GLY A 62 -0.60 15.37 -3.50
C GLY A 62 -1.86 16.22 -3.55
N ASN A 63 -2.96 15.70 -4.12
CA ASN A 63 -4.31 16.26 -4.06
C ASN A 63 -5.19 15.47 -3.07
N LEU A 64 -4.60 14.54 -2.31
CA LEU A 64 -5.24 13.71 -1.29
C LEU A 64 -6.25 12.69 -1.84
N ASN A 65 -6.12 12.32 -3.13
CA ASN A 65 -6.84 11.19 -3.71
C ASN A 65 -6.20 9.88 -3.26
N ILE A 66 -6.99 8.96 -2.72
CA ILE A 66 -6.50 7.63 -2.29
C ILE A 66 -6.17 6.80 -3.53
N ILE A 67 -5.00 6.16 -3.53
CA ILE A 67 -4.50 5.34 -4.65
C ILE A 67 -4.89 3.87 -4.48
N ASP A 68 -5.08 3.41 -3.24
CA ASP A 68 -5.59 2.09 -2.89
C ASP A 68 -6.50 2.17 -1.65
N GLU A 69 -7.79 1.89 -1.85
CA GLU A 69 -8.80 1.86 -0.78
C GLU A 69 -8.67 0.63 0.13
N LYS A 70 -7.95 -0.43 -0.28
CA LYS A 70 -7.61 -1.56 0.61
C LYS A 70 -6.52 -1.12 1.58
N GLY A 71 -5.44 -0.54 1.08
CA GLY A 71 -4.28 -0.15 1.89
C GLY A 71 -3.48 -1.36 2.37
N TYR A 72 -2.43 -1.09 3.13
CA TYR A 72 -1.74 -2.11 3.94
C TYR A 72 -2.15 -1.97 5.41
N GLU A 73 -2.37 -3.11 6.08
CA GLU A 73 -2.66 -3.18 7.52
C GLU A 73 -2.08 -4.49 8.04
N SER A 74 -1.31 -4.45 9.14
CA SER A 74 -0.74 -5.66 9.74
C SER A 74 -0.45 -5.48 11.22
N THR A 75 -0.64 -6.56 11.99
CA THR A 75 -0.14 -6.63 13.37
C THR A 75 1.33 -6.98 13.38
N VAL A 76 2.08 -6.42 14.32
CA VAL A 76 3.49 -6.76 14.56
C VAL A 76 3.54 -7.66 15.78
N TYR A 77 4.06 -8.88 15.62
CA TYR A 77 4.15 -9.83 16.71
C TYR A 77 5.23 -9.42 17.73
N VAL A 78 4.79 -9.25 18.98
CA VAL A 78 5.66 -9.19 20.17
C VAL A 78 5.30 -10.32 21.14
N PRO A 79 6.27 -10.88 21.89
CA PRO A 79 5.98 -11.92 22.89
C PRO A 79 5.02 -11.43 23.98
N LYS A 80 4.15 -12.31 24.51
CA LYS A 80 3.14 -11.96 25.53
C LYS A 80 3.70 -11.16 26.71
N LYS A 81 4.91 -11.46 27.18
CA LYS A 81 5.60 -10.72 28.26
C LYS A 81 5.78 -9.21 28.01
N VAL A 82 5.73 -8.77 26.75
CA VAL A 82 5.82 -7.36 26.34
C VAL A 82 4.43 -6.71 26.47
N LEU A 83 3.38 -7.37 25.97
CA LEU A 83 1.99 -6.94 26.13
C LEU A 83 1.57 -6.92 27.62
N ASP A 84 2.08 -7.87 28.41
CA ASP A 84 1.90 -7.92 29.87
C ASP A 84 2.66 -6.82 30.64
N SER A 85 3.57 -6.08 29.97
CA SER A 85 4.32 -4.96 30.54
C SER A 85 3.79 -3.57 30.11
N MET A 86 2.72 -3.54 29.32
CA MET A 86 2.03 -2.31 28.93
C MET A 86 1.45 -1.58 30.14
N ASN A 87 1.33 -0.25 30.03
CA ASN A 87 0.62 0.55 31.05
C ASN A 87 -0.91 0.28 31.02
N GLU A 88 -1.61 0.64 32.10
CA GLU A 88 -3.05 0.37 32.26
C GLU A 88 -3.90 0.91 31.10
N TRP A 89 -3.57 2.09 30.54
CA TRP A 89 -4.31 2.67 29.42
C TRP A 89 -4.15 1.82 28.15
N CYS A 90 -2.92 1.43 27.80
CA CYS A 90 -2.65 0.56 26.66
C CYS A 90 -3.28 -0.84 26.83
N VAL A 91 -3.22 -1.44 28.03
CA VAL A 91 -3.89 -2.73 28.32
C VAL A 91 -5.40 -2.64 28.12
N ASN A 92 -6.02 -1.54 28.60
CA ASN A 92 -7.45 -1.29 28.50
C ASN A 92 -7.90 -1.03 27.06
N GLN A 93 -7.17 -0.20 26.32
CA GLN A 93 -7.48 0.17 24.94
C GLN A 93 -7.28 -1.01 23.97
N HIS A 94 -6.11 -1.65 24.00
CA HIS A 94 -5.77 -2.78 23.12
C HIS A 94 -6.50 -4.07 23.49
N GLY A 95 -6.98 -4.17 24.74
CA GLY A 95 -7.94 -5.19 25.16
C GLY A 95 -9.34 -4.97 24.57
N LYS A 96 -9.83 -3.73 24.54
CA LYS A 96 -11.16 -3.37 23.99
C LYS A 96 -11.24 -3.48 22.47
N SER A 97 -10.21 -3.04 21.75
CA SER A 97 -10.13 -3.19 20.28
C SER A 97 -9.88 -4.65 19.86
N GLY A 98 -9.48 -5.51 20.79
CA GLY A 98 -9.06 -6.89 20.52
C GLY A 98 -7.64 -6.99 19.93
N LEU A 99 -6.92 -5.88 19.76
CA LEU A 99 -5.58 -5.83 19.19
C LEU A 99 -4.60 -6.77 19.93
N THR A 100 -4.62 -6.78 21.28
CA THR A 100 -3.78 -7.69 22.08
C THR A 100 -3.99 -9.16 21.71
N ALA A 101 -5.21 -9.56 21.34
CA ALA A 101 -5.51 -10.91 20.86
C ALA A 101 -5.13 -11.11 19.38
N LYS A 102 -5.37 -10.10 18.53
CA LYS A 102 -4.98 -10.07 17.10
C LYS A 102 -3.46 -10.28 16.94
N VAL A 103 -2.65 -9.62 17.77
CA VAL A 103 -1.18 -9.78 17.84
C VAL A 103 -0.79 -11.20 18.25
N LEU A 104 -1.32 -11.70 19.37
CA LEU A 104 -0.97 -13.03 19.90
C LEU A 104 -1.43 -14.18 18.98
N ALA A 105 -2.47 -13.98 18.19
CA ALA A 105 -2.95 -14.93 17.20
C ALA A 105 -2.10 -15.00 15.92
N ASN A 106 -1.20 -14.03 15.70
CA ASN A 106 -0.41 -13.90 14.45
C ASN A 106 1.12 -13.93 14.68
N PRO A 107 1.68 -14.95 15.34
CA PRO A 107 3.13 -15.04 15.62
C PRO A 107 4.02 -15.11 14.38
N GLN A 108 3.45 -15.38 13.20
CA GLN A 108 4.14 -15.31 11.92
C GLN A 108 4.42 -13.89 11.43
N GLN A 109 3.71 -12.86 11.92
CA GLN A 109 3.92 -11.46 11.53
C GLN A 109 5.07 -10.84 12.33
N THR A 110 6.28 -11.36 12.12
CA THR A 110 7.49 -10.82 12.76
C THR A 110 7.82 -9.42 12.22
N LEU A 111 8.50 -8.61 13.04
CA LEU A 111 8.88 -7.23 12.67
C LEU A 111 9.58 -7.15 11.30
N ALA A 112 10.52 -8.05 11.02
CA ALA A 112 11.22 -8.08 9.73
C ALA A 112 10.29 -8.42 8.54
N LYS A 113 9.27 -9.25 8.75
CA LYS A 113 8.27 -9.59 7.73
C LYS A 113 7.36 -8.40 7.45
N VAL A 114 6.85 -7.74 8.49
CA VAL A 114 6.01 -6.54 8.36
C VAL A 114 6.78 -5.37 7.73
N GLN A 115 8.07 -5.20 8.06
CA GLN A 115 8.91 -4.21 7.38
C GLN A 115 8.96 -4.45 5.87
N GLN A 116 9.23 -5.69 5.45
CA GLN A 116 9.37 -6.03 4.03
C GLN A 116 8.03 -5.88 3.30
N GLU A 117 6.93 -6.35 3.87
CA GLU A 117 5.60 -6.20 3.26
C GLU A 117 5.18 -4.74 3.09
N LEU A 118 5.43 -3.90 4.10
CA LEU A 118 5.16 -2.46 4.03
C LEU A 118 6.07 -1.75 3.02
N LEU A 119 7.35 -2.13 2.96
CA LEU A 119 8.30 -1.58 1.99
C LEU A 119 7.92 -1.98 0.55
N ASP A 120 7.59 -3.25 0.31
CA ASP A 120 7.15 -3.78 -0.98
C ASP A 120 5.85 -3.08 -1.43
N TYR A 121 4.90 -2.86 -0.51
CA TYR A 121 3.67 -2.12 -0.75
C TYR A 121 3.97 -0.66 -1.16
N ILE A 122 4.82 0.05 -0.42
CA ILE A 122 5.19 1.44 -0.74
C ILE A 122 5.93 1.50 -2.09
N GLN A 123 6.88 0.59 -2.35
CA GLN A 123 7.67 0.56 -3.58
C GLN A 123 6.86 0.14 -4.81
N PHE A 124 5.74 -0.58 -4.64
CA PHE A 124 4.82 -0.89 -5.75
C PHE A 124 4.19 0.36 -6.36
N TYR A 125 3.78 1.33 -5.53
CA TYR A 125 3.17 2.60 -5.95
C TYR A 125 4.17 3.74 -6.13
N ILE A 126 5.26 3.73 -5.35
CA ILE A 126 6.28 4.80 -5.27
C ILE A 126 7.66 4.13 -5.36
N PRO A 127 8.09 3.67 -6.55
CA PRO A 127 9.33 2.90 -6.69
C PRO A 127 10.60 3.73 -6.44
N GLU A 128 10.55 5.05 -6.67
CA GLU A 128 11.74 5.92 -6.56
C GLU A 128 11.91 6.44 -5.12
N PRO A 129 13.07 6.21 -4.47
CA PRO A 129 13.31 6.58 -3.08
C PRO A 129 13.37 8.10 -2.88
N ARG A 130 13.05 8.54 -1.67
CA ARG A 130 13.02 9.94 -1.19
C ARG A 130 12.05 10.87 -1.96
N THR A 131 11.15 10.34 -2.78
CA THR A 131 10.17 11.13 -3.56
C THR A 131 8.84 11.40 -2.84
N SER A 132 8.49 10.59 -1.84
CA SER A 132 7.27 10.71 -1.02
C SER A 132 7.56 11.19 0.41
N LEU A 133 6.58 11.82 1.05
CA LEU A 133 6.66 12.23 2.46
C LEU A 133 5.77 11.33 3.33
N LEU A 134 6.22 11.07 4.56
CA LEU A 134 5.42 10.49 5.63
C LEU A 134 4.30 11.47 6.04
N ALA A 135 3.07 11.01 6.23
CA ALA A 135 1.92 11.85 6.57
C ALA A 135 1.02 11.21 7.66
N GLY A 136 0.35 12.05 8.46
CA GLY A 136 -0.57 11.59 9.52
C GLY A 136 -0.83 12.67 10.58
N ASN A 137 -1.70 12.39 11.55
CA ASN A 137 -1.81 13.21 12.76
C ASN A 137 -0.67 12.86 13.72
N SER A 138 0.12 13.84 14.16
CA SER A 138 1.20 13.63 15.16
C SER A 138 2.29 12.64 14.73
N VAL A 139 2.41 12.40 13.43
CA VAL A 139 3.19 11.31 12.79
C VAL A 139 4.70 11.37 13.02
N HIS A 140 5.17 12.42 13.71
CA HIS A 140 6.52 12.46 14.26
C HIS A 140 6.75 11.38 15.33
N MET A 141 5.71 10.97 16.07
CA MET A 141 5.80 9.90 17.08
C MET A 141 6.00 8.54 16.42
N ASP A 142 5.13 8.19 15.46
CA ASP A 142 5.23 7.01 14.60
C ASP A 142 6.63 6.93 13.98
N LYS A 143 7.09 8.05 13.40
CA LYS A 143 8.42 8.14 12.79
C LYS A 143 9.55 7.75 13.76
N PHE A 144 9.47 8.11 15.04
CA PHE A 144 10.51 7.72 16.00
C PHE A 144 10.54 6.21 16.26
N PHE A 145 9.38 5.56 16.35
CA PHE A 145 9.30 4.09 16.43
C PHE A 145 9.75 3.44 15.12
N MET A 146 9.28 3.94 13.97
CA MET A 146 9.70 3.45 12.65
C MET A 146 11.21 3.62 12.39
N MET A 147 11.87 4.66 12.90
CA MET A 147 13.33 4.83 12.79
C MET A 147 14.12 3.75 13.54
N LYS A 148 13.52 3.14 14.57
CA LYS A 148 14.08 2.02 15.34
C LYS A 148 13.71 0.66 14.73
N GLU A 149 12.44 0.50 14.33
CA GLU A 149 11.84 -0.82 14.07
C GLU A 149 11.54 -1.08 12.58
N PHE A 150 11.37 -0.03 11.77
CA PHE A 150 11.19 -0.07 10.31
C PHE A 150 12.16 0.85 9.53
N PRO A 151 13.48 0.84 9.82
CA PRO A 151 14.42 1.80 9.24
C PRO A 151 14.45 1.78 7.71
N GLN A 152 14.26 0.62 7.06
CA GLN A 152 14.27 0.55 5.58
C GLN A 152 13.10 1.31 4.94
N VAL A 153 11.96 1.38 5.62
CA VAL A 153 10.81 2.18 5.17
C VAL A 153 11.13 3.67 5.32
N ILE A 154 11.70 4.08 6.46
CA ILE A 154 12.13 5.48 6.66
C ILE A 154 13.26 5.88 5.71
N ASP A 155 14.11 4.95 5.28
CA ASP A 155 15.13 5.18 4.25
C ASP A 155 14.59 5.24 2.81
N HIS A 156 13.40 4.70 2.56
CA HIS A 156 12.68 4.92 1.30
C HIS A 156 11.94 6.26 1.27
N LEU A 157 11.43 6.75 2.40
CA LEU A 157 10.70 8.01 2.49
C LEU A 157 11.64 9.24 2.55
N HIS A 158 11.13 10.41 2.15
CA HIS A 158 11.83 11.68 2.29
C HIS A 158 11.99 12.09 3.77
N TYR A 159 13.02 12.88 4.08
CA TYR A 159 13.33 13.24 5.48
C TYR A 159 12.25 14.13 6.14
N ARG A 160 11.49 14.89 5.34
CA ARG A 160 10.35 15.72 5.79
C ARG A 160 9.08 14.88 5.93
N LEU A 161 8.14 15.40 6.71
CA LEU A 161 6.82 14.79 6.95
C LEU A 161 5.71 15.86 6.82
N VAL A 162 4.46 15.41 6.72
CA VAL A 162 3.25 16.22 6.73
C VAL A 162 2.45 15.87 7.98
N ASP A 163 2.71 16.59 9.07
CA ASP A 163 1.98 16.42 10.33
C ASP A 163 0.70 17.28 10.33
N VAL A 164 -0.45 16.62 10.24
CA VAL A 164 -1.77 17.28 10.22
C VAL A 164 -2.06 17.96 11.57
N SER A 165 -1.54 17.42 12.68
CA SER A 165 -1.68 18.03 14.02
C SER A 165 -0.91 19.35 14.14
N SER A 166 0.16 19.56 13.35
CA SER A 166 0.85 20.86 13.30
C SER A 166 -0.05 21.95 12.68
N ILE A 167 -0.83 21.63 11.65
CA ILE A 167 -1.78 22.56 11.04
C ILE A 167 -2.94 22.84 12.00
N MET A 168 -3.44 21.79 12.69
CA MET A 168 -4.45 21.90 13.75
C MET A 168 -4.03 22.86 14.86
N GLU A 169 -2.82 22.69 15.42
CA GLU A 169 -2.32 23.52 16.53
C GLU A 169 -2.06 24.97 16.11
N VAL A 170 -1.56 25.21 14.90
CA VAL A 170 -1.46 26.58 14.34
C VAL A 170 -2.87 27.17 14.14
N GLY A 171 -3.80 26.39 13.61
CA GLY A 171 -5.20 26.78 13.43
C GLY A 171 -5.89 27.18 14.74
N PHE A 172 -5.71 26.42 15.82
CA PHE A 172 -6.31 26.75 17.13
C PHE A 172 -5.77 28.05 17.75
N ARG A 173 -4.56 28.49 17.36
CA ARG A 173 -3.96 29.75 17.83
C ARG A 173 -4.31 30.93 16.92
N HIS A 174 -4.36 30.71 15.60
CA HIS A 174 -4.59 31.74 14.60
C HIS A 174 -6.09 32.01 14.33
N ASN A 175 -6.91 30.96 14.24
CA ASN A 175 -8.36 31.08 14.04
C ASN A 175 -9.15 30.02 14.86
N PRO A 176 -9.22 30.18 16.20
CA PRO A 176 -9.95 29.28 17.09
C PRO A 176 -11.47 29.27 16.88
N ALA A 177 -12.04 30.22 16.13
CA ALA A 177 -13.46 30.21 15.77
C ALA A 177 -13.69 29.18 14.65
N LEU A 178 -12.93 29.29 13.55
CA LEU A 178 -13.00 28.38 12.41
C LEU A 178 -12.67 26.93 12.79
N MET A 179 -11.64 26.69 13.63
CA MET A 179 -11.28 25.32 14.01
C MET A 179 -12.39 24.58 14.79
N LYS A 180 -13.34 25.30 15.41
CA LYS A 180 -14.53 24.69 16.05
C LYS A 180 -15.58 24.21 15.04
N CYS A 181 -15.46 24.60 13.77
CA CYS A 181 -16.31 24.14 12.67
C CYS A 181 -15.79 22.83 12.04
N PHE A 182 -14.57 22.38 12.36
CA PHE A 182 -14.10 21.06 11.93
C PHE A 182 -14.96 19.96 12.58
N PRO A 183 -15.50 18.99 11.81
CA PRO A 183 -16.25 17.87 12.38
C PRO A 183 -15.45 17.10 13.42
N ARG A 184 -16.10 16.67 14.50
CA ARG A 184 -15.43 15.80 15.48
C ARG A 184 -15.09 14.45 14.84
N LYS A 185 -13.86 13.98 15.07
CA LYS A 185 -13.44 12.59 14.83
C LYS A 185 -14.46 11.63 15.44
N LYS A 186 -14.80 10.54 14.74
CA LYS A 186 -15.79 9.55 15.19
C LYS A 186 -15.22 8.63 16.27
N GLY A 187 -13.89 8.47 16.31
CA GLY A 187 -13.21 7.71 17.36
C GLY A 187 -13.49 6.21 17.28
N ASN A 188 -13.41 5.63 16.07
CA ASN A 188 -13.53 4.18 15.91
C ASN A 188 -12.30 3.42 16.46
N HIS A 189 -11.16 4.12 16.65
CA HIS A 189 -9.93 3.60 17.25
C HIS A 189 -9.41 2.33 16.55
N THR A 190 -9.18 2.47 15.24
CA THR A 190 -8.37 1.54 14.45
C THR A 190 -7.46 2.35 13.54
N ALA A 191 -6.21 1.94 13.36
CA ALA A 191 -5.21 2.71 12.62
C ALA A 191 -5.71 3.10 11.20
N LYS A 192 -6.42 2.20 10.51
CA LYS A 192 -7.03 2.52 9.21
C LYS A 192 -8.12 3.61 9.29
N SER A 193 -8.99 3.57 10.30
CA SER A 193 -10.01 4.61 10.48
C SER A 193 -9.36 5.95 10.79
N ASP A 194 -8.34 5.96 11.63
CA ASP A 194 -7.76 7.19 12.15
C ASP A 194 -6.82 7.85 11.12
N ILE A 195 -6.20 7.08 10.20
CA ILE A 195 -5.61 7.59 8.93
C ILE A 195 -6.69 8.24 8.05
N LEU A 196 -7.82 7.57 7.80
CA LEU A 196 -8.88 8.11 6.94
C LEU A 196 -9.47 9.41 7.51
N GLU A 197 -9.58 9.52 8.84
CA GLU A 197 -9.94 10.78 9.49
C GLU A 197 -8.84 11.84 9.39
N SER A 198 -7.56 11.45 9.42
CA SER A 198 -6.41 12.36 9.21
C SER A 198 -6.35 12.93 7.78
N ILE A 199 -6.62 12.10 6.76
CA ILE A 199 -6.72 12.53 5.35
C ILE A 199 -7.88 13.53 5.18
N ASN A 200 -9.05 13.23 5.74
CA ASN A 200 -10.21 14.11 5.67
C ASN A 200 -10.02 15.41 6.48
N GLN A 201 -9.27 15.37 7.59
CA GLN A 201 -8.87 16.57 8.32
C GLN A 201 -7.97 17.48 7.49
N LEU A 202 -6.99 16.93 6.76
CA LEU A 202 -6.12 17.73 5.89
C LEU A 202 -6.87 18.30 4.69
N LYS A 203 -7.81 17.55 4.08
CA LYS A 203 -8.73 18.07 3.04
C LYS A 203 -9.53 19.26 3.58
N TRP A 204 -10.16 19.12 4.75
CA TRP A 204 -10.92 20.21 5.35
C TRP A 204 -10.05 21.45 5.60
N TYR A 205 -8.77 21.28 5.99
CA TYR A 205 -7.84 22.42 6.09
C TYR A 205 -7.50 23.05 4.74
N GLN A 206 -7.35 22.27 3.66
CA GLN A 206 -7.18 22.81 2.30
C GLN A 206 -8.40 23.60 1.82
N ASP A 207 -9.61 23.14 2.15
CA ASP A 207 -10.86 23.76 1.71
C ASP A 207 -11.26 25.01 2.53
N ASN A 208 -10.90 25.06 3.83
CA ASN A 208 -11.46 26.05 4.77
C ASN A 208 -10.43 27.00 5.41
N TYR A 209 -9.14 26.63 5.46
CA TYR A 209 -8.15 27.33 6.31
C TYR A 209 -6.86 27.73 5.59
N LEU A 210 -6.35 26.87 4.70
CA LEU A 210 -5.20 27.16 3.85
C LEU A 210 -5.68 27.88 2.59
N ARG A 211 -4.92 28.87 2.11
CA ARG A 211 -5.22 29.51 0.81
C ARG A 211 -4.82 28.60 -0.34
N SER A 212 -5.78 28.34 -1.23
CA SER A 212 -5.58 27.68 -2.53
C SER A 212 -5.28 28.67 -3.65
N ASP A 213 -5.49 29.97 -3.41
CA ASP A 213 -5.35 31.06 -4.36
C ASP A 213 -4.02 31.84 -4.21
N ILE A 214 -3.54 32.41 -5.31
CA ILE A 214 -2.44 33.38 -5.31
C ILE A 214 -3.06 34.75 -5.07
N PRO A 215 -2.64 35.53 -4.04
CA PRO A 215 -3.24 36.82 -3.75
C PRO A 215 -3.05 37.81 -4.90
N GLU A 216 -4.04 38.69 -5.12
CA GLU A 216 -3.91 39.80 -6.07
C GLU A 216 -2.65 40.63 -5.78
N GLY A 217 -1.91 40.99 -6.84
CA GLY A 217 -0.63 41.68 -6.75
C GLY A 217 0.59 40.78 -6.47
N VAL A 218 0.42 39.49 -6.14
CA VAL A 218 1.55 38.55 -5.94
C VAL A 218 1.90 37.87 -7.27
N SER A 219 3.02 38.27 -7.87
CA SER A 219 3.55 37.62 -9.07
C SER A 219 4.14 36.25 -8.75
N VAL A 220 3.71 35.19 -9.45
CA VAL A 220 4.43 33.90 -9.44
C VAL A 220 5.78 34.09 -10.15
N PRO A 221 6.92 33.83 -9.50
CA PRO A 221 8.21 33.93 -10.15
C PRO A 221 8.35 32.81 -11.19
N GLN A 222 8.69 33.16 -12.44
CA GLN A 222 9.06 32.18 -13.45
C GLN A 222 10.41 31.54 -13.10
N ARG A 223 10.34 30.47 -12.32
CA ARG A 223 11.38 29.45 -12.21
C ARG A 223 10.91 28.25 -13.02
N GLU A 224 11.79 27.71 -13.85
CA GLU A 224 11.52 26.44 -14.52
C GLU A 224 11.60 25.32 -13.47
N ASP A 225 10.45 24.94 -12.91
CA ASP A 225 10.31 23.66 -12.20
C ASP A 225 10.72 22.55 -13.19
N ALA A 226 11.65 21.68 -12.77
CA ALA A 226 12.12 20.58 -13.60
C ALA A 226 10.93 19.74 -14.12
N PRO A 227 10.86 19.41 -15.42
CA PRO A 227 9.61 19.13 -16.11
C PRO A 227 8.90 17.87 -15.61
N VAL A 228 7.95 18.07 -14.69
CA VAL A 228 7.03 17.04 -14.21
C VAL A 228 6.11 16.63 -15.37
N LYS A 229 6.35 15.45 -15.95
CA LYS A 229 5.53 14.87 -17.03
C LYS A 229 4.09 14.59 -16.55
N ARG A 230 3.23 15.61 -16.61
CA ARG A 230 1.78 15.45 -16.53
C ARG A 230 1.27 14.92 -17.87
N ILE A 231 0.77 13.69 -17.86
CA ILE A 231 0.10 13.06 -19.01
C ILE A 231 -1.32 12.67 -18.53
N LYS A 232 -2.28 12.64 -19.46
CA LYS A 232 -3.70 12.37 -19.16
C LYS A 232 -3.88 10.97 -18.57
N LEU A 233 -4.94 10.80 -17.77
CA LEU A 233 -5.47 9.46 -17.51
C LEU A 233 -6.19 8.99 -18.78
N ASP A 234 -5.55 8.11 -19.53
CA ASP A 234 -6.24 7.30 -20.54
C ASP A 234 -7.00 6.21 -19.78
N ILE A 235 -8.28 6.47 -19.49
CA ILE A 235 -9.19 5.47 -18.96
C ILE A 235 -9.43 4.45 -20.07
N ALA A 236 -8.83 3.28 -19.94
CA ALA A 236 -9.19 2.12 -20.75
C ALA A 236 -10.58 1.65 -20.31
N GLU A 237 -11.61 2.03 -21.07
CA GLU A 237 -12.93 1.39 -20.99
C GLU A 237 -12.78 -0.07 -21.47
N ASP A 238 -13.12 -1.03 -20.61
CA ASP A 238 -13.10 -2.45 -20.97
C ASP A 238 -14.19 -2.72 -22.01
N ALA A 239 -13.77 -2.90 -23.27
CA ALA A 239 -14.66 -3.19 -24.39
C ALA A 239 -15.17 -4.64 -24.35
N THR A 240 -16.13 -4.92 -23.47
CA THR A 240 -16.82 -6.23 -23.39
C THR A 240 -18.31 -6.13 -23.67
N THR A 241 -18.74 -6.86 -24.72
CA THR A 241 -20.10 -7.37 -24.96
C THR A 241 -21.25 -6.34 -25.02
N THR A 242 -21.48 -5.80 -26.22
CA THR A 242 -22.82 -5.33 -26.65
C THR A 242 -23.24 -6.12 -27.89
N GLU A 243 -23.59 -7.40 -27.73
CA GLU A 243 -24.01 -8.24 -28.87
C GLU A 243 -24.92 -9.41 -28.43
N GLU A 244 -26.09 -9.09 -27.86
CA GLU A 244 -27.15 -10.09 -27.65
C GLU A 244 -28.56 -9.47 -27.82
N LYS A 245 -28.89 -9.14 -29.07
CA LYS A 245 -30.25 -8.87 -29.56
C LYS A 245 -30.24 -8.81 -31.08
N GLN A 246 -31.12 -9.60 -31.70
CA GLN A 246 -31.12 -9.94 -33.14
C GLN A 246 -29.90 -10.85 -33.49
N GLU A 247 -30.03 -11.93 -34.27
CA GLU A 247 -31.20 -12.48 -34.98
C GLU A 247 -31.50 -13.94 -34.56
N VAL A 248 -32.78 -14.25 -34.35
CA VAL A 248 -33.30 -15.64 -34.39
C VAL A 248 -34.40 -15.70 -35.43
N SER A 249 -34.05 -15.88 -36.72
CA SER A 249 -34.90 -16.50 -37.76
C SER A 249 -34.27 -16.46 -39.17
N LYS A 250 -33.48 -17.48 -39.49
CA LYS A 250 -33.29 -18.17 -40.80
C LYS A 250 -32.21 -19.24 -40.56
N GLN A 251 -32.55 -20.52 -40.57
CA GLN A 251 -32.69 -21.38 -41.76
C GLN A 251 -31.35 -21.60 -42.48
N GLU A 252 -30.94 -22.87 -42.51
CA GLU A 252 -30.50 -23.63 -43.69
C GLU A 252 -29.44 -22.97 -44.61
N THR A 253 -28.31 -23.60 -44.96
CA THR A 253 -28.08 -25.05 -45.13
C THR A 253 -26.58 -25.33 -45.38
N LYS A 254 -26.20 -26.63 -45.38
CA LYS A 254 -25.02 -27.23 -46.06
C LYS A 254 -23.64 -26.88 -45.46
N GLU A 255 -22.80 -27.84 -45.08
CA GLU A 255 -22.20 -29.02 -45.76
C GLU A 255 -20.90 -28.68 -46.49
N GLU A 256 -19.85 -29.46 -46.18
CA GLU A 256 -18.69 -29.79 -47.02
C GLU A 256 -17.71 -28.63 -47.37
N GLU A 257 -16.40 -28.85 -47.58
CA GLU A 257 -15.64 -30.09 -47.63
C GLU A 257 -14.21 -29.95 -47.03
N THR A 258 -13.53 -31.09 -47.03
CA THR A 258 -12.10 -31.46 -46.91
C THR A 258 -11.13 -30.57 -47.75
N THR A 259 -9.79 -30.69 -47.76
CA THR A 259 -8.74 -31.61 -47.24
C THR A 259 -7.60 -30.78 -46.60
N GLU A 260 -6.78 -31.22 -45.63
CA GLU A 260 -5.84 -32.36 -45.51
C GLU A 260 -4.48 -32.23 -46.24
N VAL A 261 -3.37 -32.55 -45.53
CA VAL A 261 -2.00 -32.86 -46.04
C VAL A 261 -1.16 -31.65 -46.55
N GLU A 262 0.17 -31.50 -46.35
CA GLU A 262 1.27 -32.43 -45.97
C GLU A 262 2.34 -31.84 -45.00
N LYS A 263 3.40 -32.63 -44.72
CA LYS A 263 4.62 -32.38 -43.89
C LYS A 263 5.82 -33.05 -44.64
N PRO A 264 7.04 -33.17 -44.08
CA PRO A 264 7.99 -32.20 -43.52
C PRO A 264 9.31 -32.19 -44.36
N THR A 265 10.40 -31.58 -43.86
CA THR A 265 11.87 -31.91 -43.99
C THR A 265 12.68 -30.64 -43.66
N THR A 266 13.42 -30.50 -42.55
CA THR A 266 14.73 -31.08 -42.09
C THR A 266 15.97 -30.28 -42.55
N ASP A 267 17.10 -30.54 -41.87
CA ASP A 267 18.51 -30.30 -42.27
C ASP A 267 19.15 -28.90 -42.09
N THR A 268 20.43 -28.75 -41.68
CA THR A 268 21.30 -29.48 -40.68
C THR A 268 22.62 -28.68 -40.42
N ILE A 269 23.29 -28.85 -39.24
CA ILE A 269 24.75 -28.63 -38.98
C ILE A 269 25.27 -27.15 -39.10
N GLU A 270 26.42 -26.64 -38.59
CA GLU A 270 27.59 -27.03 -37.72
C GLU A 270 27.57 -26.13 -36.41
N GLU A 271 28.41 -26.16 -35.36
CA GLU A 271 29.77 -26.62 -34.99
C GLU A 271 30.99 -25.65 -35.18
N GLU A 272 32.09 -25.88 -34.42
CA GLU A 272 33.38 -25.14 -34.30
C GLU A 272 33.34 -23.71 -33.64
N ALA A 273 34.05 -23.34 -32.55
CA ALA A 273 35.48 -23.40 -32.13
C ALA A 273 36.25 -22.06 -32.42
N SER A 274 37.21 -21.54 -31.61
CA SER A 274 37.69 -21.80 -30.23
C SER A 274 38.56 -20.62 -29.70
N ALA A 275 39.23 -20.83 -28.55
CA ALA A 275 40.55 -20.26 -28.16
C ALA A 275 40.72 -18.86 -27.48
N THR A 276 41.27 -18.94 -26.26
CA THR A 276 42.36 -18.11 -25.66
C THR A 276 42.21 -16.61 -25.32
N GLY A 277 42.67 -16.27 -24.11
CA GLY A 277 42.96 -14.89 -23.66
C GLY A 277 43.39 -14.84 -22.18
N LYS A 278 44.70 -14.76 -21.90
CA LYS A 278 45.29 -14.62 -20.55
C LYS A 278 46.30 -13.47 -20.55
N GLU A 279 46.08 -12.47 -19.70
CA GLU A 279 47.06 -11.50 -19.15
C GLU A 279 46.26 -10.71 -18.07
N THR A 280 46.60 -10.57 -16.78
CA THR A 280 47.83 -10.29 -16.00
C THR A 280 48.23 -8.82 -15.92
N ASN A 281 48.64 -8.43 -14.69
CA ASN A 281 49.06 -7.10 -14.21
C ASN A 281 47.99 -6.02 -14.00
N THR A 282 48.21 -5.00 -13.16
CA THR A 282 48.86 -4.89 -11.81
C THR A 282 48.81 -3.41 -11.40
N GLN A 283 48.04 -3.07 -10.36
CA GLN A 283 48.32 -2.07 -9.30
C GLN A 283 47.15 -2.01 -8.32
#